data_AF-A0A5J6Q5S5-F1
#
_entry.id   AF-A0A5J6Q5S5-F1
#
_cell.length_a   1.000
_cell.length_b   1.000
_cell.length_c   1.000
_cell.angle_alpha   90.00
_cell.angle_beta   90.00
_cell.angle_gamma   90.00
#
_symmetry.space_group_name_H-M   'P 1'
#
loop_
_entity.id
_entity.type
_entity.pdbx_description
1 polymer ?
#
loop_
_entity_poly.entity_id
_entity_poly.type
_entity_poly.pdbx_seq_one_letter_code
_entity_poly.pdbx_strand_id
1 'polypeptide(L)'
;MGFWQCFAWLNSSRSSPRDWQTTLQLCLHSLSEIVPALFIAFAIRLERDIVNPGAGIDTGNLKLLLLGSVAAITLMVVGAVTLRIVLNRLSQVEAEVFETLLVDYTASGAMAGAGMSTIQSDLLEMEAAAELLGRDVYRFRGSVAAALVFFPLMFAVQGPIAVVGVVFAVLTVVAARNRDRSGQHRLIVARQLKALQLRAQSVDWICWFKPLLGLSKRASRDLSLWMDQVGLVQGKVSALKAERTRFLTSLAQLERVVVIVVAAIGIALNTVEPSQFILFVLLAGRFTKPVREASEVILNRHQAISALQANGEWKRFRPSQSEEPAPLVLPSSNVLIASDVLSNLTLGQSDLEPRAVDLLLQTRLWPWISRLPDGLNTPLAEDSDAVPSHLRQLIASLRALTHRSGGSVSLDNRDRSYAASTIEDLKALRSSDGQPVVRDVLV
;
A
#
# COMPACT_ATOMS: atom_id res chain seq x y z
N MET A 1 -27.67 23.55 -10.77
CA MET A 1 -27.74 22.29 -11.56
C MET A 1 -26.36 21.66 -11.78
N GLY A 2 -25.34 22.39 -12.23
CA GLY A 2 -24.00 21.83 -12.50
C GLY A 2 -23.33 21.08 -11.33
N PHE A 3 -23.45 21.62 -10.10
CA PHE A 3 -22.89 20.96 -8.90
C PHE A 3 -23.51 19.57 -8.62
N TRP A 4 -24.82 19.43 -8.83
CA TRP A 4 -25.55 18.17 -8.63
C TRP A 4 -25.24 17.13 -9.71
N GLN A 5 -25.03 17.56 -10.96
CA GLN A 5 -24.57 16.67 -12.03
C GLN A 5 -23.13 16.18 -11.77
N CYS A 6 -22.26 17.06 -11.27
CA CYS A 6 -20.89 16.70 -10.88
C CYS A 6 -20.88 15.69 -9.70
N PHE A 7 -21.74 15.89 -8.70
CA PHE A 7 -21.89 14.98 -7.57
C PHE A 7 -22.51 13.62 -7.94
N ALA A 8 -23.52 13.60 -8.82
CA ALA A 8 -24.12 12.37 -9.35
C ALA A 8 -23.12 11.58 -10.20
N TRP A 9 -22.30 12.26 -10.99
CA TRP A 9 -21.23 11.65 -11.79
C TRP A 9 -20.14 11.04 -10.89
N LEU A 10 -19.67 11.77 -9.86
CA LEU A 10 -18.71 11.30 -8.84
C LEU A 10 -19.13 10.02 -8.12
N ASN A 11 -20.44 9.82 -7.89
CA ASN A 11 -20.97 8.60 -7.26
C ASN A 11 -21.10 7.42 -8.25
N SER A 12 -21.06 7.68 -9.56
CA SER A 12 -21.29 6.67 -10.61
C SER A 12 -20.01 6.17 -11.29
N SER A 13 -18.91 6.94 -11.26
CA SER A 13 -17.69 6.64 -11.99
C SER A 13 -16.74 5.72 -11.20
N ARG A 14 -16.65 4.45 -11.59
CA ARG A 14 -15.60 3.49 -11.18
C ARG A 14 -14.31 3.60 -12.03
N SER A 15 -14.09 4.69 -12.76
CA SER A 15 -13.09 4.74 -13.83
C SER A 15 -11.70 5.26 -13.42
N SER A 16 -10.73 4.82 -14.23
CA SER A 16 -9.29 5.11 -14.32
C SER A 16 -8.69 6.30 -13.51
N PRO A 17 -7.47 6.14 -12.96
CA PRO A 17 -6.71 7.21 -12.30
C PRO A 17 -6.33 8.41 -13.19
N ARG A 18 -6.70 8.48 -14.47
CA ARG A 18 -6.55 9.71 -15.29
C ARG A 18 -7.79 10.59 -15.33
N ASP A 19 -8.99 10.03 -15.14
CA ASP A 19 -10.24 10.80 -15.27
C ASP A 19 -10.49 11.75 -14.08
N TRP A 20 -9.94 11.44 -12.90
CA TRP A 20 -10.21 12.20 -11.68
C TRP A 20 -9.49 13.55 -11.59
N GLN A 21 -8.34 13.74 -12.27
CA GLN A 21 -7.68 15.04 -12.32
C GLN A 21 -8.61 16.07 -12.98
N THR A 22 -9.28 15.64 -14.05
CA THR A 22 -10.28 16.41 -14.77
C THR A 22 -11.50 16.69 -13.89
N THR A 23 -11.97 15.70 -13.12
CA THR A 23 -13.09 15.89 -12.17
C THR A 23 -12.75 16.83 -11.02
N LEU A 24 -11.54 16.72 -10.47
CA LEU A 24 -11.08 17.58 -9.38
C LEU A 24 -10.89 19.01 -9.90
N GLN A 25 -10.38 19.18 -11.13
CA GLN A 25 -10.37 20.47 -11.81
C GLN A 25 -11.78 21.01 -12.04
N LEU A 26 -12.74 20.18 -12.47
CA LEU A 26 -14.14 20.59 -12.64
C LEU A 26 -14.80 20.98 -11.31
N CYS A 27 -14.53 20.27 -10.21
CA CYS A 27 -15.01 20.63 -8.88
C CYS A 27 -14.36 21.90 -8.35
N LEU A 28 -13.04 22.07 -8.53
CA LEU A 28 -12.33 23.29 -8.16
C LEU A 28 -12.80 24.47 -9.01
N HIS A 29 -13.09 24.26 -10.28
CA HIS A 29 -13.65 25.26 -11.18
C HIS A 29 -15.08 25.62 -10.76
N SER A 30 -15.92 24.62 -10.46
CA SER A 30 -17.28 24.85 -9.93
C SER A 30 -17.26 25.59 -8.59
N LEU A 31 -16.33 25.24 -7.69
CA LEU A 31 -16.12 25.99 -6.44
C LEU A 31 -15.64 27.41 -6.71
N SER A 32 -14.78 27.62 -7.71
CA SER A 32 -14.32 28.95 -8.11
C SER A 32 -15.43 29.82 -8.70
N GLU A 33 -16.54 29.24 -9.18
CA GLU A 33 -17.73 29.97 -9.61
C GLU A 33 -18.75 30.16 -8.48
N ILE A 34 -18.94 29.14 -7.63
CA ILE A 34 -19.90 29.16 -6.51
C ILE A 34 -19.44 30.12 -5.41
N VAL A 35 -18.14 30.17 -5.12
CA VAL A 35 -17.60 31.03 -4.05
C VAL A 35 -17.86 32.52 -4.35
N PRO A 36 -17.57 33.06 -5.55
CA PRO A 36 -17.97 34.41 -5.93
C PRO A 36 -19.48 34.63 -5.90
N ALA A 37 -20.29 33.67 -6.36
CA ALA A 37 -21.75 33.81 -6.33
C ALA A 37 -22.31 33.90 -4.91
N LEU A 38 -21.78 33.08 -3.97
CA LEU A 38 -22.09 33.19 -2.54
C LEU A 38 -21.61 34.51 -1.97
N PHE A 39 -20.45 35.00 -2.40
CA PHE A 39 -19.91 36.30 -1.99
C PHE A 39 -20.78 37.46 -2.48
N ILE A 40 -21.28 37.40 -3.72
CA ILE A 40 -22.19 38.38 -4.29
C ILE A 40 -23.55 38.33 -3.58
N ALA A 41 -24.12 37.14 -3.36
CA ALA A 41 -25.38 37.00 -2.61
C ALA A 41 -25.24 37.53 -1.18
N PHE A 42 -24.09 37.31 -0.55
CA PHE A 42 -23.75 37.85 0.76
C PHE A 42 -23.60 39.38 0.72
N ALA A 43 -22.88 39.92 -0.26
CA ALA A 43 -22.70 41.36 -0.45
C ALA A 43 -24.04 42.06 -0.71
N ILE A 44 -24.92 41.47 -1.52
CA ILE A 44 -26.27 41.99 -1.77
C ILE A 44 -27.10 42.00 -0.49
N ARG A 45 -27.01 40.96 0.34
CA ARG A 45 -27.70 40.93 1.64
C ARG A 45 -27.16 41.99 2.60
N LEU A 46 -25.83 42.16 2.63
CA LEU A 46 -25.14 43.18 3.40
C LEU A 46 -25.57 44.60 2.97
N GLU A 47 -25.64 44.85 1.66
CA GLU A 47 -26.09 46.11 1.08
C GLU A 47 -27.55 46.39 1.42
N ARG A 48 -28.42 45.37 1.35
CA ARG A 48 -29.84 45.50 1.71
C ARG A 48 -30.06 45.85 3.17
N ASP A 49 -29.24 45.30 4.06
CA ASP A 49 -29.26 45.63 5.48
C ASP A 49 -28.75 47.07 5.68
N ILE A 50 -27.67 47.49 5.01
CA ILE A 50 -27.09 48.85 5.09
C ILE A 50 -28.02 49.94 4.55
N VAL A 51 -28.74 49.67 3.45
CA VAL A 51 -29.61 50.65 2.77
C VAL A 51 -30.92 50.92 3.52
N ASN A 52 -31.21 50.16 4.59
CA ASN A 52 -32.38 50.36 5.44
C ASN A 52 -31.98 50.91 6.84
N PRO A 53 -31.52 52.17 6.95
CA PRO A 53 -30.88 52.73 8.15
C PRO A 53 -31.83 52.93 9.34
N GLY A 54 -33.12 52.65 9.20
CA GLY A 54 -34.10 52.76 10.29
C GLY A 54 -33.94 51.70 11.38
N ALA A 55 -33.27 50.58 11.08
CA ALA A 55 -32.85 49.60 12.08
C ALA A 55 -31.37 49.87 12.39
N GLY A 56 -31.06 50.48 13.53
CA GLY A 56 -29.68 50.81 13.90
C GLY A 56 -28.76 49.59 13.78
N ILE A 57 -27.96 49.54 12.72
CA ILE A 57 -27.05 48.42 12.46
C ILE A 57 -25.87 48.56 13.40
N ASP A 58 -25.82 47.66 14.38
CA ASP A 58 -24.67 47.54 15.27
C ASP A 58 -23.45 47.12 14.45
N THR A 59 -22.56 48.08 14.17
CA THR A 59 -21.32 47.88 13.40
C THR A 59 -20.43 46.75 13.95
N GLY A 60 -20.62 46.36 15.22
CA GLY A 60 -19.98 45.18 15.81
C GLY A 60 -20.37 43.86 15.13
N ASN A 61 -21.65 43.68 14.79
CA ASN A 61 -22.14 42.45 14.14
C ASN A 61 -21.60 42.31 12.72
N LEU A 62 -21.46 43.42 11.98
CA LEU A 62 -20.90 43.42 10.63
C LEU A 62 -19.43 42.95 10.61
N LYS A 63 -18.62 43.41 11.58
CA LYS A 63 -17.22 43.01 11.71
C LYS A 63 -17.11 41.51 12.05
N LEU A 64 -17.94 41.01 12.95
CA LEU A 64 -17.98 39.58 13.31
C LEU A 64 -18.37 38.70 12.12
N LEU A 65 -19.34 39.14 11.31
CA LEU A 65 -19.76 38.44 10.10
C LEU A 65 -18.67 38.42 9.04
N LEU A 66 -17.99 39.54 8.79
CA LEU A 66 -16.86 39.61 7.87
C LEU A 66 -15.69 38.74 8.35
N LEU A 67 -15.34 38.80 9.63
CA LEU A 67 -14.27 38.00 10.20
C LEU A 67 -14.58 36.49 10.11
N GLY A 68 -15.82 36.10 10.41
CA GLY A 68 -16.29 34.72 10.28
C GLY A 68 -16.27 34.23 8.83
N SER A 69 -16.67 35.07 7.88
CA SER A 69 -16.66 34.73 6.44
C SER A 69 -15.22 34.54 5.93
N VAL A 70 -14.32 35.46 6.28
CA VAL A 70 -12.89 35.36 5.92
C VAL A 70 -12.27 34.13 6.56
N ALA A 71 -12.56 33.85 7.84
CA ALA A 71 -12.09 32.66 8.52
C ALA A 71 -12.59 31.37 7.83
N ALA A 72 -13.88 31.30 7.46
CA ALA A 72 -14.46 30.16 6.77
C ALA A 72 -13.84 29.92 5.39
N ILE A 73 -13.66 30.98 4.60
CA ILE A 73 -13.00 30.91 3.28
C ILE A 73 -11.54 30.44 3.46
N THR A 74 -10.82 31.03 4.42
CA THR A 74 -9.43 30.63 4.72
C THR A 74 -9.36 29.15 5.09
N LEU A 75 -10.28 28.67 5.93
CA LEU A 75 -10.36 27.27 6.32
C LEU A 75 -10.67 26.34 5.14
N MET A 76 -11.57 26.75 4.23
CA MET A 76 -11.85 25.98 3.01
C MET A 76 -10.65 25.93 2.07
N VAL A 77 -9.96 27.05 1.85
CA VAL A 77 -8.78 27.12 0.99
C VAL A 77 -7.63 26.30 1.57
N VAL A 78 -7.32 26.49 2.86
CA VAL A 78 -6.30 25.70 3.57
C VAL A 78 -6.68 24.23 3.56
N GLY A 79 -7.95 23.89 3.79
CA GLY A 79 -8.48 22.54 3.72
C GLY A 79 -8.29 21.91 2.34
N ALA A 80 -8.64 22.62 1.26
CA ALA A 80 -8.50 22.16 -0.11
C ALA A 80 -7.03 21.99 -0.53
N VAL A 81 -6.15 22.92 -0.16
CA VAL A 81 -4.70 22.85 -0.43
C VAL A 81 -4.08 21.70 0.35
N THR A 82 -4.39 21.56 1.64
CA THR A 82 -3.90 20.46 2.47
C THR A 82 -4.38 19.11 1.92
N LEU A 83 -5.65 19.03 1.52
CA LEU A 83 -6.21 17.84 0.89
C LEU A 83 -5.47 17.50 -0.41
N ARG A 84 -5.18 18.49 -1.26
CA ARG A 84 -4.43 18.29 -2.50
C ARG A 84 -3.01 17.80 -2.24
N ILE A 85 -2.30 18.40 -1.28
CA ILE A 85 -0.94 17.97 -0.89
C ILE A 85 -0.97 16.54 -0.38
N VAL A 86 -1.92 16.21 0.49
CA VAL A 86 -2.12 14.85 0.99
C VAL A 86 -2.37 13.92 -0.18
N LEU A 87 -3.38 14.16 -1.01
CA LEU A 87 -3.74 13.32 -2.16
C LEU A 87 -2.57 13.09 -3.14
N ASN A 88 -1.77 14.13 -3.43
CA ASN A 88 -0.60 13.99 -4.29
C ASN A 88 0.47 13.09 -3.64
N ARG A 89 0.78 13.30 -2.36
CA ARG A 89 1.67 12.41 -1.60
C ARG A 89 1.14 10.98 -1.56
N LEU A 90 -0.18 10.78 -1.48
CA LEU A 90 -0.77 9.45 -1.51
C LEU A 90 -0.48 8.73 -2.84
N SER A 91 -0.64 9.42 -3.97
CA SER A 91 -0.38 8.84 -5.29
C SER A 91 1.09 8.49 -5.52
N GLN A 92 2.01 9.30 -4.98
CA GLN A 92 3.45 9.05 -5.09
C GLN A 92 3.87 7.80 -4.30
N VAL A 93 3.38 7.65 -3.06
CA VAL A 93 3.70 6.48 -2.23
C VAL A 93 3.13 5.20 -2.82
N GLU A 94 1.94 5.25 -3.45
CA GLU A 94 1.37 4.08 -4.14
C GLU A 94 2.25 3.64 -5.32
N ALA A 95 2.74 4.58 -6.15
CA ALA A 95 3.64 4.27 -7.25
C ALA A 95 4.98 3.69 -6.76
N GLU A 96 5.58 4.30 -5.73
CA GLU A 96 6.88 3.90 -5.18
C GLU A 96 6.82 2.53 -4.50
N VAL A 97 5.74 2.24 -3.75
CA VAL A 97 5.53 0.93 -3.12
C VAL A 97 5.36 -0.14 -4.19
N PHE A 98 4.56 0.12 -5.24
CA PHE A 98 4.32 -0.84 -6.32
C PHE A 98 5.60 -1.16 -7.09
N GLU A 99 6.36 -0.14 -7.48
CA GLU A 99 7.62 -0.30 -8.21
C GLU A 99 8.65 -1.06 -7.37
N THR A 100 8.76 -0.76 -6.07
CA THR A 100 9.72 -1.45 -5.21
C THR A 100 9.34 -2.91 -4.97
N LEU A 101 8.04 -3.22 -4.85
CA LEU A 101 7.58 -4.60 -4.68
C LEU A 101 7.90 -5.47 -5.89
N LEU A 102 7.78 -4.90 -7.09
CA LEU A 102 8.10 -5.60 -8.34
C LEU A 102 9.60 -5.94 -8.42
N VAL A 103 10.46 -4.99 -8.06
CA VAL A 103 11.92 -5.16 -8.10
C VAL A 103 12.40 -6.19 -7.07
N ASP A 104 11.92 -6.13 -5.82
CA ASP A 104 12.37 -7.03 -4.76
C ASP A 104 11.86 -8.48 -4.97
N TYR A 105 10.71 -8.66 -5.62
CA TYR A 105 10.22 -10.00 -5.99
C TYR A 105 11.15 -10.70 -6.99
N THR A 106 11.70 -9.95 -7.95
CA THR A 106 12.66 -10.50 -8.92
C THR A 106 14.03 -10.81 -8.30
N ALA A 107 14.46 -10.03 -7.30
CA ALA A 107 15.76 -10.19 -6.65
C ALA A 107 15.81 -11.32 -5.60
N SER A 108 14.66 -11.72 -5.04
CA SER A 108 14.57 -12.67 -3.92
C SER A 108 14.43 -14.15 -4.32
N GLY A 109 14.62 -14.48 -5.61
CA GLY A 109 14.61 -15.85 -6.14
C GLY A 109 15.57 -16.87 -5.48
N ALA A 110 16.36 -16.46 -4.48
CA ALA A 110 17.32 -17.28 -3.75
C ALA A 110 16.78 -17.94 -2.44
N MET A 111 15.52 -17.75 -2.06
CA MET A 111 14.94 -18.36 -0.83
C MET A 111 13.85 -19.41 -1.12
N ALA A 112 14.14 -20.37 -2.00
CA ALA A 112 13.23 -21.47 -2.33
C ALA A 112 13.19 -22.52 -1.21
N GLY A 113 12.04 -22.68 -0.56
CA GLY A 113 11.78 -23.74 0.42
C GLY A 113 10.93 -23.27 1.59
N ALA A 114 11.54 -22.60 2.58
CA ALA A 114 10.83 -22.03 3.74
C ALA A 114 10.43 -20.56 3.55
N GLY A 115 11.11 -19.85 2.64
CA GLY A 115 10.84 -18.43 2.37
C GLY A 115 9.58 -18.20 1.55
N MET A 116 9.20 -19.14 0.68
CA MET A 116 8.09 -18.95 -0.27
C MET A 116 6.74 -18.77 0.42
N SER A 117 6.46 -19.53 1.50
CA SER A 117 5.21 -19.39 2.25
C SER A 117 5.15 -18.10 3.06
N THR A 118 6.28 -17.64 3.61
CA THR A 118 6.36 -16.32 4.25
C THR A 118 6.20 -15.21 3.24
N ILE A 119 6.89 -15.28 2.10
CA ILE A 119 6.78 -14.30 1.02
C ILE A 119 5.35 -14.27 0.52
N GLN A 120 4.70 -15.41 0.27
CA GLN A 120 3.31 -15.45 -0.19
C GLN A 120 2.34 -14.89 0.85
N SER A 121 2.54 -15.18 2.14
CA SER A 121 1.75 -14.59 3.22
C SER A 121 1.93 -13.07 3.28
N ASP A 122 3.17 -12.59 3.17
CA ASP A 122 3.48 -11.17 3.19
C ASP A 122 2.95 -10.47 1.93
N LEU A 123 2.98 -11.14 0.77
CA LEU A 123 2.42 -10.64 -0.48
C LEU A 123 0.90 -10.52 -0.41
N LEU A 124 0.22 -11.52 0.17
CA LEU A 124 -1.22 -11.46 0.43
C LEU A 124 -1.58 -10.38 1.44
N GLU A 125 -0.76 -10.17 2.50
CA GLU A 125 -0.96 -9.07 3.43
C GLU A 125 -0.73 -7.71 2.77
N MET A 126 0.25 -7.60 1.87
CA MET A 126 0.54 -6.40 1.10
C MET A 126 -0.54 -6.10 0.07
N GLU A 127 -1.07 -7.12 -0.61
CA GLU A 127 -2.19 -7.00 -1.54
C GLU A 127 -3.46 -6.60 -0.81
N ALA A 128 -3.76 -7.25 0.33
CA ALA A 128 -4.89 -6.86 1.18
C ALA A 128 -4.74 -5.43 1.71
N ALA A 129 -3.52 -5.02 2.08
CA ALA A 129 -3.24 -3.65 2.50
C ALA A 129 -3.40 -2.65 1.34
N ALA A 130 -2.96 -3.01 0.13
CA ALA A 130 -3.11 -2.19 -1.07
C ALA A 130 -4.58 -2.05 -1.48
N GLU A 131 -5.36 -3.14 -1.44
CA GLU A 131 -6.80 -3.12 -1.70
C GLU A 131 -7.54 -2.28 -0.66
N LEU A 132 -7.20 -2.44 0.62
CA LEU A 132 -7.71 -1.60 1.71
C LEU A 132 -7.39 -0.13 1.46
N LEU A 133 -6.14 0.19 1.09
CA LEU A 133 -5.72 1.56 0.78
C LEU A 133 -6.50 2.14 -0.39
N GLY A 134 -6.66 1.39 -1.49
CA GLY A 134 -7.42 1.82 -2.66
C GLY A 134 -8.88 2.11 -2.31
N ARG A 135 -9.55 1.17 -1.62
CA ARG A 135 -10.95 1.32 -1.20
C ARG A 135 -11.15 2.48 -0.23
N ASP A 136 -10.26 2.62 0.74
CA ASP A 136 -10.35 3.64 1.76
C ASP A 136 -10.09 5.04 1.18
N VAL A 137 -9.21 5.19 0.18
CA VAL A 137 -8.99 6.47 -0.52
C VAL A 137 -10.29 7.01 -1.13
N TYR A 138 -11.11 6.16 -1.78
CA TYR A 138 -12.39 6.59 -2.33
C TYR A 138 -13.38 7.02 -1.24
N ARG A 139 -13.46 6.25 -0.15
CA ARG A 139 -14.31 6.58 1.01
C ARG A 139 -13.90 7.90 1.65
N PHE A 140 -12.60 8.11 1.82
CA PHE A 140 -12.05 9.35 2.35
C PHE A 140 -12.38 10.55 1.46
N ARG A 141 -12.21 10.41 0.15
CA ARG A 141 -12.56 11.47 -0.81
C ARG A 141 -14.05 11.83 -0.74
N GLY A 142 -14.93 10.83 -0.78
CA GLY A 142 -16.37 11.05 -0.66
C GLY A 142 -16.75 11.71 0.66
N SER A 143 -16.11 11.29 1.74
CA SER A 143 -16.31 11.87 3.07
C SER A 143 -15.87 13.33 3.14
N VAL A 144 -14.66 13.65 2.67
CA VAL A 144 -14.16 15.03 2.69
C VAL A 144 -15.01 15.94 1.78
N ALA A 145 -15.41 15.45 0.61
CA ALA A 145 -16.31 16.21 -0.27
C ALA A 145 -17.66 16.50 0.40
N ALA A 146 -18.27 15.52 1.07
CA ALA A 146 -19.49 15.72 1.83
C ALA A 146 -19.28 16.75 2.96
N ALA A 147 -18.19 16.65 3.71
CA ALA A 147 -17.87 17.62 4.77
C ALA A 147 -17.70 19.05 4.22
N LEU A 148 -17.05 19.20 3.05
CA LEU A 148 -16.88 20.49 2.38
C LEU A 148 -18.19 21.09 1.85
N VAL A 149 -19.21 20.28 1.60
CA VAL A 149 -20.55 20.77 1.21
C VAL A 149 -21.37 21.15 2.44
N PHE A 150 -21.39 20.30 3.47
CA PHE A 150 -22.21 20.54 4.65
C PHE A 150 -21.70 21.69 5.51
N PHE A 151 -20.38 21.93 5.56
CA PHE A 151 -19.82 23.02 6.35
C PHE A 151 -20.31 24.42 5.95
N PRO A 152 -20.20 24.86 4.67
CA PRO A 152 -20.75 26.15 4.25
C PRO A 152 -22.26 26.26 4.49
N LEU A 153 -23.00 25.16 4.33
CA LEU A 153 -24.43 25.12 4.59
C LEU A 153 -24.72 25.35 6.09
N MET A 154 -24.00 24.67 6.99
CA MET A 154 -24.10 24.89 8.43
C MET A 154 -23.73 26.32 8.81
N PHE A 155 -22.68 26.87 8.19
CA PHE A 155 -22.25 28.25 8.42
C PHE A 155 -23.28 29.27 7.93
N ALA A 156 -23.94 29.01 6.79
CA ALA A 156 -25.01 29.87 6.28
C ALA A 156 -26.24 29.89 7.20
N VAL A 157 -26.51 28.79 7.91
CA VAL A 157 -27.66 28.68 8.83
C VAL A 157 -27.38 29.34 10.18
N GLN A 158 -26.19 29.14 10.76
CA GLN A 158 -25.91 29.57 12.15
C GLN A 158 -24.52 30.16 12.41
N GLY A 159 -23.80 30.56 11.36
CA GLY A 159 -22.54 31.31 11.42
C GLY A 159 -21.58 30.81 12.51
N PRO A 160 -21.40 31.56 13.63
CA PRO A 160 -20.45 31.22 14.69
C PRO A 160 -20.61 29.81 15.29
N ILE A 161 -21.84 29.28 15.38
CA ILE A 161 -22.09 27.98 16.01
C ILE A 161 -21.55 26.84 15.14
N ALA A 162 -21.49 27.02 13.81
CA ALA A 162 -20.86 26.06 12.91
C ALA A 162 -19.35 25.92 13.16
N VAL A 163 -18.69 26.97 13.66
CA VAL A 163 -17.25 26.95 13.99
C VAL A 163 -16.98 25.97 15.13
N VAL A 164 -17.89 25.87 16.11
CA VAL A 164 -17.77 24.90 17.22
C VAL A 164 -17.71 23.46 16.68
N GLY A 165 -18.59 23.11 15.74
CA GLY A 165 -18.58 21.79 15.10
C GLY A 165 -17.27 21.49 14.37
N VAL A 166 -16.70 22.48 13.67
CA VAL A 166 -15.38 22.32 13.02
C VAL A 166 -14.26 22.13 14.03
N VAL A 167 -14.25 22.90 15.12
CA VAL A 167 -13.24 22.75 16.18
C VAL A 167 -13.30 21.34 16.76
N PHE A 168 -14.49 20.80 17.04
CA PHE A 168 -14.64 19.43 17.50
C PHE A 168 -14.24 18.39 16.46
N ALA A 169 -14.56 18.61 15.18
CA ALA A 169 -14.09 17.76 14.09
C ALA A 169 -12.55 17.70 14.04
N VAL A 170 -11.88 18.85 14.14
CA VAL A 170 -10.41 18.94 14.17
C VAL A 170 -9.85 18.27 15.43
N LEU A 171 -10.43 18.52 16.61
CA LEU A 171 -10.03 17.86 17.86
C LEU A 171 -10.20 16.35 17.79
N THR A 172 -11.26 15.86 17.13
CA THR A 172 -11.50 14.42 16.92
C THR A 172 -10.38 13.82 16.06
N VAL A 173 -10.02 14.48 14.97
CA VAL A 173 -8.93 14.04 14.08
C VAL A 173 -7.58 14.08 14.78
N VAL A 174 -7.28 15.16 15.52
CA VAL A 174 -6.04 15.31 16.28
C VAL A 174 -5.95 14.28 17.40
N ALA A 175 -7.02 14.06 18.15
CA ALA A 175 -7.05 13.08 19.23
C ALA A 175 -6.94 11.65 18.68
N ALA A 176 -7.59 11.35 17.55
CA ALA A 176 -7.41 10.08 16.85
C ALA A 176 -5.94 9.87 16.42
N ARG A 177 -5.29 10.90 15.88
CA ARG A 177 -3.88 10.86 15.45
C ARG A 177 -2.90 10.72 16.61
N ASN A 178 -3.05 11.52 17.65
CA ASN A 178 -2.14 11.51 18.81
C ASN A 178 -2.23 10.20 19.58
N ARG A 179 -3.43 9.64 19.71
CA ARG A 179 -3.64 8.34 20.36
C ARG A 179 -3.14 7.18 19.52
N ASP A 180 -3.10 7.33 18.19
CA ASP A 180 -2.50 6.32 17.33
C ASP A 180 -0.99 6.28 17.53
N ARG A 181 -0.29 7.43 17.61
CA ARG A 181 1.16 7.46 17.89
C ARG A 181 1.56 6.69 19.16
N SER A 182 0.78 6.80 20.23
CA SER A 182 1.05 6.04 21.46
C SER A 182 0.67 4.56 21.36
N GLY A 183 -0.34 4.23 20.53
CA GLY A 183 -0.76 2.86 20.25
C GLY A 183 0.17 2.12 19.28
N GLN A 184 0.83 2.81 18.35
CA GLN A 184 1.61 2.21 17.27
C GLN A 184 2.75 1.33 17.76
N HIS A 185 3.48 1.72 18.81
CA HIS A 185 4.51 0.84 19.39
C HIS A 185 3.93 -0.47 19.92
N ARG A 186 2.74 -0.43 20.51
CA ARG A 186 2.07 -1.64 21.03
C ARG A 186 1.47 -2.49 19.91
N LEU A 187 1.00 -1.85 18.85
CA LEU A 187 0.37 -2.50 17.69
C LEU A 187 1.40 -3.14 16.77
N ILE A 188 2.59 -2.56 16.62
CA ILE A 188 3.73 -3.16 15.92
C ILE A 188 4.17 -4.42 16.67
N VAL A 189 4.34 -4.35 17.99
CA VAL A 189 4.66 -5.54 18.81
C VAL A 189 3.58 -6.60 18.70
N ALA A 190 2.30 -6.20 18.73
CA ALA A 190 1.20 -7.13 18.57
C ALA A 190 1.09 -7.76 17.18
N ARG A 191 1.49 -7.05 16.13
CA ARG A 191 1.53 -7.58 14.76
C ARG A 191 2.72 -8.49 14.54
N GLN A 192 3.90 -8.18 15.09
CA GLN A 192 5.01 -9.14 15.11
C GLN A 192 4.57 -10.43 15.81
N LEU A 193 3.84 -10.33 16.92
CA LEU A 193 3.27 -11.49 17.60
C LEU A 193 2.20 -12.21 16.77
N LYS A 194 1.39 -11.49 15.98
CA LYS A 194 0.40 -12.10 15.06
C LYS A 194 1.03 -12.76 13.84
N ALA A 195 2.08 -12.18 13.25
CA ALA A 195 2.84 -12.82 12.18
C ALA A 195 3.53 -14.09 12.69
N LEU A 196 4.05 -14.04 13.91
CA LEU A 196 4.51 -15.25 14.61
C LEU A 196 3.33 -16.21 14.92
N GLN A 197 2.08 -15.74 15.07
CA GLN A 197 0.90 -16.58 15.30
C GLN A 197 0.47 -17.31 14.05
N LEU A 198 0.55 -16.68 12.89
CA LEU A 198 0.36 -17.35 11.61
C LEU A 198 1.46 -18.40 11.38
N ARG A 199 2.71 -18.09 11.78
CA ARG A 199 3.77 -19.11 11.86
C ARG A 199 3.40 -20.22 12.84
N ALA A 200 2.83 -19.92 13.99
CA ALA A 200 2.39 -20.96 14.93
C ALA A 200 1.15 -21.74 14.47
N GLN A 201 0.24 -21.16 13.68
CA GLN A 201 -0.83 -21.91 13.03
C GLN A 201 -0.27 -22.86 11.97
N SER A 202 0.79 -22.47 11.26
CA SER A 202 1.57 -23.45 10.46
C SER A 202 2.23 -24.51 11.34
N VAL A 203 2.55 -24.18 12.60
CA VAL A 203 3.00 -25.16 13.60
C VAL A 203 1.86 -26.02 14.15
N ASP A 204 0.60 -25.57 14.18
CA ASP A 204 -0.56 -26.42 14.48
C ASP A 204 -0.78 -27.48 13.39
N TRP A 205 -0.55 -27.12 12.12
CA TRP A 205 -0.43 -28.09 11.03
C TRP A 205 0.71 -29.08 11.27
N ILE A 206 1.90 -28.60 11.70
CA ILE A 206 3.03 -29.46 12.09
C ILE A 206 2.69 -30.34 13.31
N CYS A 207 1.87 -29.84 14.25
CA CYS A 207 1.40 -30.59 15.41
C CYS A 207 0.31 -31.60 15.05
N TRP A 208 -0.46 -31.39 13.99
CA TRP A 208 -1.30 -32.42 13.41
C TRP A 208 -0.45 -33.55 12.79
N PHE A 209 0.71 -33.20 12.24
CA PHE A 209 1.76 -34.15 11.84
C PHE A 209 2.60 -34.72 13.02
N LYS A 210 2.29 -34.41 14.29
CA LYS A 210 3.03 -34.91 15.48
C LYS A 210 3.34 -36.41 15.47
N PRO A 211 2.38 -37.31 15.14
CA PRO A 211 2.64 -38.74 15.16
C PRO A 211 3.65 -39.15 14.08
N LEU A 212 3.71 -38.40 12.98
CA LEU A 212 4.59 -38.64 11.83
C LEU A 212 6.01 -38.08 12.03
N LEU A 213 6.17 -36.99 12.80
CA LEU A 213 7.45 -36.27 12.93
C LEU A 213 8.22 -36.50 14.24
N GLY A 214 7.66 -37.24 15.20
CA GLY A 214 8.38 -37.60 16.45
C GLY A 214 8.80 -36.39 17.31
N LEU A 215 8.06 -35.28 17.26
CA LEU A 215 8.43 -34.06 17.99
C LEU A 215 8.39 -34.26 19.52
N SER A 216 9.41 -33.74 20.20
CA SER A 216 9.59 -33.93 21.65
C SER A 216 8.51 -33.22 22.50
N LYS A 217 8.24 -33.74 23.70
CA LYS A 217 7.34 -33.12 24.71
C LYS A 217 7.73 -31.67 25.06
N ARG A 218 9.00 -31.29 24.93
CA ARG A 218 9.49 -29.92 25.22
C ARG A 218 8.98 -28.92 24.18
N ALA A 219 9.11 -29.23 22.89
CA ALA A 219 8.63 -28.38 21.81
C ALA A 219 7.12 -28.08 21.92
N SER A 220 6.33 -29.06 22.36
CA SER A 220 4.89 -28.87 22.59
C SER A 220 4.57 -27.92 23.75
N ARG A 221 5.41 -27.89 24.79
CA ARG A 221 5.23 -27.00 25.95
C ARG A 221 5.64 -25.57 25.62
N ASP A 222 6.74 -25.43 24.89
CA ASP A 222 7.21 -24.11 24.44
C ASP A 222 6.19 -23.48 23.49
N LEU A 223 5.58 -24.27 22.60
CA LEU A 223 4.50 -23.80 21.72
C LEU A 223 3.25 -23.37 22.50
N SER A 224 2.82 -24.11 23.52
CA SER A 224 1.62 -23.73 24.30
C SER A 224 1.85 -22.44 25.09
N LEU A 225 3.03 -22.29 25.72
CA LEU A 225 3.40 -21.05 26.41
C LEU A 225 3.44 -19.87 25.44
N TRP A 226 3.91 -20.13 24.22
CA TRP A 226 3.97 -19.13 23.17
C TRP A 226 2.56 -18.71 22.70
N MET A 227 1.63 -19.65 22.49
CA MET A 227 0.23 -19.37 22.14
C MET A 227 -0.50 -18.56 23.21
N ASP A 228 -0.26 -18.83 24.49
CA ASP A 228 -0.84 -18.06 25.61
C ASP A 228 -0.39 -16.60 25.59
N GLN A 229 0.90 -16.35 25.29
CA GLN A 229 1.41 -14.98 25.15
C GLN A 229 0.72 -14.23 24.01
N VAL A 230 0.47 -14.90 22.89
CA VAL A 230 -0.27 -14.29 21.78
C VAL A 230 -1.70 -13.96 22.17
N GLY A 231 -2.41 -14.88 22.84
CA GLY A 231 -3.76 -14.64 23.32
C GLY A 231 -3.85 -13.42 24.24
N LEU A 232 -2.89 -13.28 25.16
CA LEU A 232 -2.73 -12.11 26.03
C LEU A 232 -2.56 -10.81 25.25
N VAL A 233 -1.74 -10.82 24.20
CA VAL A 233 -1.51 -9.62 23.38
C VAL A 233 -2.73 -9.28 22.51
N GLN A 234 -3.39 -10.29 21.93
CA GLN A 234 -4.63 -10.07 21.18
C GLN A 234 -5.73 -9.47 22.07
N GLY A 235 -5.85 -9.94 23.32
CA GLY A 235 -6.73 -9.37 24.33
C GLY A 235 -6.41 -7.90 24.66
N LYS A 236 -5.11 -7.54 24.76
CA LYS A 236 -4.70 -6.14 24.96
C LYS A 236 -5.02 -5.26 23.75
N VAL A 237 -4.84 -5.75 22.53
CA VAL A 237 -5.17 -5.00 21.30
C VAL A 237 -6.67 -4.76 21.19
N SER A 238 -7.50 -5.77 21.45
CA SER A 238 -8.95 -5.63 21.40
C SER A 238 -9.46 -4.68 22.49
N ALA A 239 -8.88 -4.74 23.70
CA ALA A 239 -9.18 -3.80 24.78
C ALA A 239 -8.82 -2.35 24.41
N LEU A 240 -7.64 -2.11 23.82
CA LEU A 240 -7.23 -0.78 23.33
C LEU A 240 -8.15 -0.27 22.20
N LYS A 241 -8.59 -1.15 21.30
CA LYS A 241 -9.56 -0.81 20.25
C LYS A 241 -10.90 -0.38 20.86
N ALA A 242 -11.39 -1.12 21.85
CA ALA A 242 -12.63 -0.81 22.56
C ALA A 242 -12.52 0.52 23.34
N GLU A 243 -11.42 0.74 24.05
CA GLU A 243 -11.17 1.98 24.80
C GLU A 243 -11.16 3.19 23.86
N ARG A 244 -10.51 3.07 22.70
CA ARG A 244 -10.51 4.10 21.68
C ARG A 244 -11.92 4.39 21.15
N THR A 245 -12.71 3.36 20.84
CA THR A 245 -14.09 3.58 20.38
C THR A 245 -14.93 4.29 21.43
N ARG A 246 -14.75 3.97 22.72
CA ARG A 246 -15.41 4.66 23.82
C ARG A 246 -15.02 6.14 23.87
N PHE A 247 -13.72 6.43 23.79
CA PHE A 247 -13.19 7.80 23.81
C PHE A 247 -13.72 8.66 22.64
N LEU A 248 -13.72 8.14 21.41
CA LEU A 248 -14.27 8.86 20.27
C LEU A 248 -15.78 9.08 20.40
N THR A 249 -16.50 8.12 20.99
CA THR A 249 -17.93 8.25 21.26
C THR A 249 -18.21 9.30 22.33
N SER A 250 -17.43 9.36 23.41
CA SER A 250 -17.57 10.39 24.44
C SER A 250 -17.25 11.77 23.91
N LEU A 251 -16.27 11.91 23.02
CA LEU A 251 -15.92 13.18 22.40
C LEU A 251 -17.04 13.69 21.47
N ALA A 252 -17.65 12.79 20.69
CA ALA A 252 -18.83 13.11 19.89
C ALA A 252 -20.07 13.46 20.74
N GLN A 253 -20.23 12.86 21.93
CA GLN A 253 -21.28 13.25 22.87
C GLN A 253 -21.02 14.64 23.46
N LEU A 254 -19.77 14.92 23.84
CA LEU A 254 -19.37 16.23 24.34
C LEU A 254 -19.61 17.33 23.32
N GLU A 255 -19.28 17.09 22.04
CA GLU A 255 -19.57 18.00 20.93
C GLU A 255 -21.07 18.38 20.89
N ARG A 256 -21.95 17.38 20.96
CA ARG A 256 -23.41 17.61 20.94
C ARG A 256 -23.87 18.43 22.14
N VAL A 257 -23.37 18.12 23.33
CA VAL A 257 -23.72 18.88 24.56
C VAL A 257 -23.28 20.33 24.41
N VAL A 258 -22.05 20.59 23.97
CA VAL A 258 -21.55 21.95 23.79
C VAL A 258 -22.35 22.71 22.74
N VAL A 259 -22.67 22.08 21.60
CA VAL A 259 -23.52 22.67 20.56
C VAL A 259 -24.90 23.04 21.11
N ILE A 260 -25.54 22.15 21.87
CA ILE A 260 -26.85 22.41 22.48
C ILE A 260 -26.80 23.57 23.47
N VAL A 261 -25.76 23.62 24.32
CA VAL A 261 -25.60 24.69 25.32
C VAL A 261 -25.38 26.04 24.64
N VAL A 262 -24.48 26.11 23.65
CA VAL A 262 -24.22 27.36 22.91
C VAL A 262 -25.47 27.84 22.18
N ALA A 263 -26.23 26.93 21.56
CA ALA A 263 -27.48 27.28 20.90
C ALA A 263 -28.57 27.72 21.88
N ALA A 264 -28.69 27.07 23.05
CA ALA A 264 -29.63 27.48 24.08
C ALA A 264 -29.34 28.90 24.58
N ILE A 265 -28.06 29.25 24.76
CA ILE A 265 -27.63 30.62 25.07
C ILE A 265 -28.01 31.57 23.93
N GLY A 266 -27.75 31.19 22.67
CA GLY A 266 -28.13 32.00 21.51
C GLY A 266 -29.64 32.25 21.40
N ILE A 267 -30.46 31.23 21.68
CA ILE A 267 -31.92 31.35 21.71
C ILE A 267 -32.36 32.28 22.86
N ALA A 268 -31.78 32.11 24.06
CA ALA A 268 -32.10 32.97 25.20
C ALA A 268 -31.74 34.45 24.95
N LEU A 269 -30.69 34.70 24.16
CA LEU A 269 -30.29 36.04 23.73
C LEU A 269 -31.05 36.54 22.48
N ASN A 270 -32.00 35.77 21.95
CA ASN A 270 -32.71 36.03 20.69
C ASN A 270 -31.78 36.23 19.48
N THR A 271 -30.54 35.73 19.53
CA THR A 271 -29.59 35.78 18.39
C THR A 271 -29.78 34.61 17.44
N VAL A 272 -30.47 33.57 17.90
CA VAL A 272 -30.70 32.32 17.17
C VAL A 272 -32.18 31.97 17.16
N GLU A 273 -32.74 31.77 15.98
CA GLU A 273 -34.11 31.29 15.84
C GLU A 273 -34.20 29.78 16.13
N PRO A 274 -35.20 29.28 16.88
CA PRO A 274 -35.34 27.85 17.17
C PRO A 274 -35.41 26.97 15.92
N SER A 275 -36.02 27.46 14.84
CA SER A 275 -36.11 26.78 13.54
C SER A 275 -34.73 26.56 12.91
N GLN A 276 -33.87 27.58 12.94
CA GLN A 276 -32.48 27.52 12.47
C GLN A 276 -31.66 26.55 13.30
N PHE A 277 -31.90 26.48 14.62
CA PHE A 277 -31.22 25.51 15.48
C PHE A 277 -31.58 24.07 15.14
N ILE A 278 -32.86 23.77 14.93
CA ILE A 278 -33.29 22.42 14.51
C ILE A 278 -32.63 22.04 13.17
N LEU A 279 -32.64 22.95 12.20
CA LEU A 279 -31.97 22.74 10.92
C LEU A 279 -30.46 22.52 11.11
N PHE A 280 -29.81 23.31 11.96
CA PHE A 280 -28.40 23.17 12.28
C PHE A 280 -28.08 21.80 12.88
N VAL A 281 -28.89 21.30 13.83
CA VAL A 281 -28.70 19.97 14.44
C VAL A 281 -28.83 18.86 13.40
N LEU A 282 -29.79 18.96 12.48
CA LEU A 282 -29.95 18.01 11.39
C LEU A 282 -28.73 18.01 10.45
N LEU A 283 -28.20 19.19 10.12
CA LEU A 283 -27.01 19.33 9.28
C LEU A 283 -25.74 18.88 9.99
N ALA A 284 -25.58 19.17 11.28
CA ALA A 284 -24.47 18.71 12.10
C ALA A 284 -24.41 17.17 12.16
N GLY A 285 -25.56 16.51 12.28
CA GLY A 285 -25.64 15.05 12.18
C GLY A 285 -25.15 14.50 10.83
N ARG A 286 -25.41 15.23 9.74
CA ARG A 286 -24.93 14.86 8.39
C ARG A 286 -23.46 15.20 8.15
N PHE A 287 -22.93 16.22 8.82
CA PHE A 287 -21.52 16.63 8.75
C PHE A 287 -20.59 15.72 9.57
N THR A 288 -21.02 15.29 10.76
CA THR A 288 -20.17 14.49 11.67
C THR A 288 -19.88 13.09 11.13
N LYS A 289 -20.84 12.47 10.41
CA LYS A 289 -20.65 11.14 9.80
C LYS A 289 -19.45 11.09 8.83
N PRO A 290 -19.36 11.93 7.79
CA PRO A 290 -18.23 11.92 6.87
C PRO A 290 -16.91 12.29 7.57
N VAL A 291 -16.90 13.23 8.52
CA VAL A 291 -15.69 13.53 9.30
C VAL A 291 -15.18 12.28 10.03
N ARG A 292 -16.08 11.50 10.61
CA ARG A 292 -15.75 10.25 11.30
C ARG A 292 -15.22 9.20 10.32
N GLU A 293 -15.90 8.98 9.19
CA GLU A 293 -15.46 8.04 8.15
C GLU A 293 -14.07 8.44 7.61
N ALA A 294 -13.83 9.72 7.37
CA ALA A 294 -12.53 10.24 6.97
C ALA A 294 -11.45 9.97 8.03
N SER A 295 -11.77 10.14 9.32
CA SER A 295 -10.85 9.88 10.42
C SER A 295 -10.49 8.39 10.56
N GLU A 296 -11.44 7.49 10.29
CA GLU A 296 -11.23 6.04 10.29
C GLU A 296 -10.31 5.63 9.14
N VAL A 297 -10.50 6.19 7.93
CA VAL A 297 -9.61 5.94 6.78
C VAL A 297 -8.18 6.40 7.07
N ILE A 298 -7.99 7.64 7.57
CA ILE A 298 -6.65 8.16 7.87
C ILE A 298 -5.90 7.18 8.77
N LEU A 299 -6.61 6.62 9.74
CA LEU A 299 -6.03 5.69 10.67
C LEU A 299 -5.73 4.32 10.04
N ASN A 300 -6.68 3.73 9.32
CA ASN A 300 -6.44 2.45 8.62
C ASN A 300 -5.22 2.56 7.70
N ARG A 301 -5.07 3.72 7.02
CA ARG A 301 -3.92 4.03 6.18
C ARG A 301 -2.63 4.12 6.99
N HIS A 302 -2.61 4.87 8.09
CA HIS A 302 -1.41 4.97 8.94
C HIS A 302 -0.99 3.60 9.47
N GLN A 303 -1.96 2.75 9.80
CA GLN A 303 -1.73 1.36 10.19
C GLN A 303 -1.18 0.51 9.03
N ALA A 304 -1.69 0.66 7.80
CA ALA A 304 -1.18 -0.05 6.63
C ALA A 304 0.27 0.39 6.30
N ILE A 305 0.54 1.69 6.31
CA ILE A 305 1.88 2.23 6.08
C ILE A 305 2.87 1.72 7.13
N SER A 306 2.50 1.70 8.41
CA SER A 306 3.38 1.16 9.44
C SER A 306 3.58 -0.36 9.33
N ALA A 307 2.63 -1.11 8.77
CA ALA A 307 2.87 -2.52 8.42
C ALA A 307 3.91 -2.64 7.30
N LEU A 308 3.74 -1.85 6.23
CA LEU A 308 4.67 -1.82 5.11
C LEU A 308 6.07 -1.36 5.55
N GLN A 309 6.18 -0.42 6.47
CA GLN A 309 7.46 0.04 7.01
C GLN A 309 8.14 -1.02 7.89
N ALA A 310 7.39 -1.74 8.71
CA ALA A 310 7.93 -2.86 9.50
C ALA A 310 8.51 -3.97 8.60
N ASN A 311 7.87 -4.22 7.45
CA ASN A 311 8.39 -5.14 6.43
C ASN A 311 9.53 -4.49 5.61
N GLY A 312 9.49 -3.17 5.43
CA GLY A 312 10.50 -2.39 4.71
C GLY A 312 11.85 -2.29 5.43
N GLU A 313 11.94 -2.58 6.72
CA GLU A 313 13.25 -2.67 7.40
C GLU A 313 14.15 -3.76 6.79
N TRP A 314 13.57 -4.74 6.08
CA TRP A 314 14.33 -5.76 5.36
C TRP A 314 15.08 -5.15 4.17
N LYS A 315 14.58 -4.03 3.62
CA LYS A 315 15.25 -3.26 2.55
C LYS A 315 16.54 -2.61 3.02
N ARG A 316 16.71 -2.34 4.32
CA ARG A 316 17.99 -1.85 4.86
C ARG A 316 19.07 -2.93 4.87
N PHE A 317 18.68 -4.21 4.74
CA PHE A 317 19.58 -5.31 4.42
C PHE A 317 19.69 -5.53 2.91
N ARG A 318 19.73 -4.47 2.09
CA ARG A 318 20.45 -4.58 0.82
C ARG A 318 21.91 -4.79 1.21
N PRO A 319 22.52 -5.98 1.05
CA PRO A 319 23.97 -6.04 1.09
C PRO A 319 24.44 -5.00 0.07
N SER A 320 25.38 -4.13 0.48
CA SER A 320 26.07 -3.25 -0.43
C SER A 320 26.65 -4.13 -1.54
N GLN A 321 25.92 -4.26 -2.65
CA GLN A 321 26.39 -5.02 -3.79
C GLN A 321 27.58 -4.22 -4.29
N SER A 322 28.76 -4.76 -4.04
CA SER A 322 29.97 -4.35 -4.73
C SER A 322 29.61 -4.30 -6.22
N GLU A 323 29.84 -3.16 -6.87
CA GLU A 323 29.68 -3.01 -8.32
C GLU A 323 30.66 -3.90 -9.10
N GLU A 324 31.55 -4.62 -8.42
CA GLU A 324 32.36 -5.64 -9.07
C GLU A 324 31.44 -6.72 -9.64
N PRO A 325 31.58 -7.02 -10.94
CA PRO A 325 30.73 -7.98 -11.60
C PRO A 325 31.08 -9.36 -11.04
N ALA A 326 30.28 -9.84 -10.07
CA ALA A 326 30.49 -11.09 -9.34
C ALA A 326 30.92 -12.22 -10.29
N PRO A 327 31.84 -13.12 -9.94
CA PRO A 327 32.25 -14.21 -10.85
C PRO A 327 31.02 -14.99 -11.34
N LEU A 328 31.05 -15.48 -12.58
CA LEU A 328 29.97 -16.31 -13.09
C LEU A 328 30.00 -17.62 -12.30
N VAL A 329 29.07 -17.79 -11.36
CA VAL A 329 28.95 -19.04 -10.60
C VAL A 329 28.11 -20.01 -11.40
N LEU A 330 28.71 -21.13 -11.77
CA LEU A 330 27.96 -22.24 -12.36
C LEU A 330 27.18 -22.93 -11.24
N PRO A 331 25.84 -23.00 -11.33
CA PRO A 331 25.04 -23.63 -10.29
C PRO A 331 25.41 -25.11 -10.18
N SER A 332 25.63 -25.58 -8.96
CA SER A 332 25.78 -27.01 -8.66
C SER A 332 24.46 -27.78 -8.80
N SER A 333 23.33 -27.07 -8.80
CA SER A 333 22.00 -27.67 -8.90
C SER A 333 21.49 -27.72 -10.34
N ASN A 334 20.90 -28.86 -10.69
CA ASN A 334 20.34 -29.15 -12.01
C ASN A 334 18.93 -28.56 -12.20
N VAL A 335 18.66 -27.40 -11.57
CA VAL A 335 17.32 -26.81 -11.53
C VAL A 335 17.04 -26.12 -12.87
N LEU A 336 16.05 -26.69 -13.56
CA LEU A 336 15.47 -26.15 -14.79
C LEU A 336 14.08 -25.64 -14.46
N ILE A 337 13.67 -24.55 -15.11
CA ILE A 337 12.30 -24.06 -15.04
C ILE A 337 11.41 -25.00 -15.85
N ALA A 338 10.17 -25.19 -15.42
CA ALA A 338 9.15 -25.93 -16.15
C ALA A 338 8.75 -25.21 -17.47
N SER A 339 9.62 -25.24 -18.46
CA SER A 339 9.47 -24.64 -19.80
C SER A 339 10.29 -25.43 -20.82
N ASP A 340 10.26 -25.04 -22.09
CA ASP A 340 11.07 -25.71 -23.12
C ASP A 340 12.58 -25.49 -22.95
N VAL A 341 13.39 -26.25 -23.70
CA VAL A 341 14.85 -26.19 -23.65
C VAL A 341 15.36 -24.80 -24.01
N LEU A 342 14.79 -24.16 -25.05
CA LEU A 342 15.21 -22.84 -25.52
C LEU A 342 14.92 -21.74 -24.49
N SER A 343 13.72 -21.76 -23.90
CA SER A 343 13.27 -20.88 -22.83
C SER A 343 14.15 -21.02 -21.59
N ASN A 344 14.62 -22.23 -21.28
CA ASN A 344 15.59 -22.44 -20.21
C ASN A 344 16.98 -21.87 -20.55
N LEU A 345 17.40 -21.90 -21.81
CA LEU A 345 18.70 -21.35 -22.23
C LEU A 345 18.72 -19.82 -22.29
N THR A 346 17.56 -19.19 -22.54
CA THR A 346 17.41 -17.73 -22.73
C THR A 346 16.80 -16.99 -21.54
N LEU A 347 16.13 -17.70 -20.62
CA LEU A 347 15.52 -17.25 -19.37
C LEU A 347 15.32 -15.72 -19.22
N GLY A 348 14.35 -15.18 -19.97
CA GLY A 348 13.93 -13.78 -19.90
C GLY A 348 14.63 -12.82 -20.87
N GLN A 349 15.54 -13.29 -21.71
CA GLN A 349 16.26 -12.52 -22.72
C GLN A 349 16.17 -13.20 -24.10
N SER A 350 15.05 -12.96 -24.80
CA SER A 350 14.78 -13.58 -26.12
C SER A 350 15.77 -13.16 -27.20
N ASP A 351 16.45 -12.02 -27.03
CA ASP A 351 17.53 -11.54 -27.89
C ASP A 351 18.76 -12.45 -27.88
N LEU A 352 18.89 -13.33 -26.89
CA LEU A 352 19.99 -14.29 -26.78
C LEU A 352 19.76 -15.61 -27.54
N GLU A 353 18.60 -15.79 -28.17
CA GLU A 353 18.26 -17.04 -28.88
C GLU A 353 19.34 -17.47 -29.91
N PRO A 354 19.83 -16.60 -30.82
CA PRO A 354 20.86 -17.02 -31.79
C PRO A 354 22.15 -17.50 -31.11
N ARG A 355 22.57 -16.79 -30.06
CA ARG A 355 23.78 -17.13 -29.29
C ARG A 355 23.59 -18.44 -28.52
N ALA A 356 22.41 -18.67 -27.95
CA ALA A 356 22.09 -19.91 -27.27
C ALA A 356 22.18 -21.11 -28.22
N VAL A 357 21.62 -20.97 -29.43
CA VAL A 357 21.70 -21.99 -30.48
C VAL A 357 23.14 -22.23 -30.92
N ASP A 358 23.93 -21.17 -31.15
CA ASP A 358 25.34 -21.30 -31.54
C ASP A 358 26.17 -22.03 -30.49
N LEU A 359 26.02 -21.66 -29.20
CA LEU A 359 26.71 -22.34 -28.10
C LEU A 359 26.28 -23.79 -28.00
N LEU A 360 24.99 -24.08 -28.19
CA LEU A 360 24.44 -25.42 -28.10
C LEU A 360 24.96 -26.32 -29.23
N LEU A 361 25.06 -25.81 -30.47
CA LEU A 361 25.62 -26.54 -31.61
C LEU A 361 27.10 -26.91 -31.41
N GLN A 362 27.83 -26.16 -30.60
CA GLN A 362 29.23 -26.45 -30.26
C GLN A 362 29.39 -27.47 -29.13
N THR A 363 28.29 -27.85 -28.46
CA THR A 363 28.33 -28.83 -27.36
C THR A 363 27.86 -30.20 -27.80
N ARG A 364 28.13 -31.20 -26.95
CA ARG A 364 27.61 -32.57 -27.09
C ARG A 364 26.10 -32.69 -26.79
N LEU A 365 25.41 -31.60 -26.44
CA LEU A 365 23.96 -31.60 -26.21
C LEU A 365 23.16 -31.73 -27.50
N TRP A 366 23.63 -31.14 -28.61
CA TRP A 366 22.84 -31.09 -29.84
C TRP A 366 22.38 -32.47 -30.35
N PRO A 367 23.25 -33.51 -30.44
CA PRO A 367 22.83 -34.84 -30.87
C PRO A 367 21.75 -35.49 -29.99
N TRP A 368 21.64 -35.07 -28.73
CA TRP A 368 20.58 -35.54 -27.83
C TRP A 368 19.31 -34.69 -28.00
N ILE A 369 19.42 -33.37 -28.04
CA ILE A 369 18.29 -32.46 -28.26
C ILE A 369 17.61 -32.75 -29.59
N SER A 370 18.37 -33.01 -30.65
CA SER A 370 17.84 -33.34 -31.98
C SER A 370 17.08 -34.67 -32.03
N ARG A 371 17.21 -35.52 -31.00
CA ARG A 371 16.45 -36.79 -30.87
C ARG A 371 15.19 -36.63 -30.03
N LEU A 372 15.00 -35.49 -29.37
CA LEU A 372 13.77 -35.20 -28.65
C LEU A 372 12.62 -34.96 -29.64
N PRO A 373 11.37 -35.28 -29.26
CA PRO A 373 10.21 -35.15 -30.15
C PRO A 373 10.05 -33.75 -30.75
N ASP A 374 10.29 -32.71 -29.94
CA ASP A 374 10.09 -31.30 -30.33
C ASP A 374 11.41 -30.51 -30.40
N GLY A 375 12.55 -31.19 -30.36
CA GLY A 375 13.87 -30.55 -30.38
C GLY A 375 14.04 -29.53 -29.25
N LEU A 376 14.37 -28.28 -29.61
CA LEU A 376 14.52 -27.16 -28.68
C LEU A 376 13.21 -26.76 -27.96
N ASN A 377 12.06 -27.10 -28.54
CA ASN A 377 10.75 -26.79 -27.95
C ASN A 377 10.26 -27.87 -26.99
N THR A 378 11.06 -28.91 -26.74
CA THR A 378 10.67 -30.00 -25.86
C THR A 378 10.50 -29.48 -24.44
N PRO A 379 9.31 -29.65 -23.82
CA PRO A 379 9.07 -29.17 -22.46
C PRO A 379 9.94 -29.93 -21.47
N LEU A 380 10.63 -29.19 -20.61
CA LEU A 380 11.38 -29.71 -19.47
C LEU A 380 10.53 -29.48 -18.22
N ALA A 381 10.38 -30.50 -17.37
CA ALA A 381 9.77 -30.35 -16.06
C ALA A 381 10.78 -30.72 -14.97
N GLU A 382 10.62 -30.14 -13.77
CA GLU A 382 11.49 -30.40 -12.63
C GLU A 382 11.58 -31.91 -12.31
N ASP A 383 10.46 -32.63 -12.49
CA ASP A 383 10.34 -34.07 -12.25
C ASP A 383 10.34 -34.94 -13.53
N SER A 384 10.65 -34.39 -14.71
CA SER A 384 10.60 -35.22 -15.92
C SER A 384 11.83 -36.13 -16.02
N ASP A 385 11.66 -37.44 -15.81
CA ASP A 385 12.67 -38.48 -16.07
C ASP A 385 13.24 -38.45 -17.51
N ALA A 386 12.60 -37.68 -18.41
CA ALA A 386 13.00 -37.47 -19.79
C ALA A 386 14.42 -36.91 -19.96
N VAL A 387 14.97 -36.18 -18.98
CA VAL A 387 16.30 -35.55 -19.09
C VAL A 387 17.25 -36.06 -18.02
N PRO A 388 18.28 -36.83 -18.39
CA PRO A 388 19.36 -37.24 -17.50
C PRO A 388 19.97 -36.05 -16.74
N SER A 389 20.32 -36.26 -15.47
CA SER A 389 20.86 -35.23 -14.57
C SER A 389 22.05 -34.45 -15.16
N HIS A 390 22.99 -35.14 -15.81
CA HIS A 390 24.16 -34.52 -16.44
C HIS A 390 23.80 -33.57 -17.58
N LEU A 391 22.74 -33.86 -18.36
CA LEU A 391 22.27 -32.96 -19.41
C LEU A 391 21.56 -31.74 -18.84
N ARG A 392 20.82 -31.91 -17.73
CA ARG A 392 20.24 -30.78 -17.00
C ARG A 392 21.31 -29.83 -16.48
N GLN A 393 22.41 -30.37 -15.94
CA GLN A 393 23.58 -29.59 -15.50
C GLN A 393 24.20 -28.80 -16.66
N LEU A 394 24.34 -29.44 -17.82
CA LEU A 394 24.92 -28.82 -19.00
C LEU A 394 24.01 -27.73 -19.57
N ILE A 395 22.68 -27.93 -19.57
CA ILE A 395 21.69 -26.89 -19.94
C ILE A 395 21.76 -25.71 -18.96
N ALA A 396 21.80 -25.96 -17.64
CA ALA A 396 21.94 -24.91 -16.64
C ALA A 396 23.27 -24.14 -16.76
N SER A 397 24.35 -24.84 -17.12
CA SER A 397 25.67 -24.24 -17.37
C SER A 397 25.68 -23.39 -18.64
N LEU A 398 25.07 -23.88 -19.72
CA LEU A 398 24.94 -23.13 -20.96
C LEU A 398 24.09 -21.88 -20.76
N ARG A 399 22.97 -21.96 -20.04
CA ARG A 399 22.18 -20.79 -19.63
C ARG A 399 23.07 -19.71 -19.01
N ALA A 400 23.91 -20.08 -18.04
CA ALA A 400 24.81 -19.15 -17.38
C ALA A 400 25.82 -18.52 -18.38
N LEU A 401 26.36 -19.29 -19.32
CA LEU A 401 27.27 -18.80 -20.37
C LEU A 401 26.59 -17.93 -21.44
N THR A 402 25.32 -18.17 -21.73
CA THR A 402 24.56 -17.35 -22.68
C THR A 402 24.43 -15.92 -22.16
N HIS A 403 24.11 -15.77 -20.87
CA HIS A 403 23.93 -14.45 -20.24
C HIS A 403 25.22 -13.65 -20.03
N ARG A 404 26.41 -14.27 -20.11
CA ARG A 404 27.66 -13.55 -19.85
C ARG A 404 28.84 -14.08 -20.66
N SER A 405 29.36 -13.25 -21.57
CA SER A 405 30.64 -13.50 -22.27
C SER A 405 31.81 -12.86 -21.52
N GLY A 406 32.88 -13.63 -21.30
CA GLY A 406 34.22 -13.07 -21.00
C GLY A 406 34.58 -12.82 -19.53
N GLY A 407 33.87 -13.43 -18.57
CA GLY A 407 34.22 -13.39 -17.14
C GLY A 407 34.95 -14.64 -16.64
N SER A 408 35.53 -14.55 -15.44
CA SER A 408 35.97 -15.74 -14.70
C SER A 408 34.76 -16.58 -14.30
N VAL A 409 34.87 -17.88 -14.47
CA VAL A 409 33.82 -18.85 -14.12
C VAL A 409 34.24 -19.56 -12.84
N SER A 410 33.42 -19.47 -11.80
CA SER A 410 33.62 -20.20 -10.55
C SER A 410 32.72 -21.44 -10.55
N LEU A 411 33.30 -22.60 -10.29
CA LEU A 411 32.54 -23.82 -10.08
C LEU A 411 32.23 -23.99 -8.59
N ASP A 412 30.98 -24.34 -8.27
CA ASP A 412 30.64 -24.75 -6.92
C ASP A 412 31.16 -26.19 -6.69
N ASN A 413 32.07 -26.35 -5.72
CA ASN A 413 32.93 -27.51 -5.51
C ASN A 413 32.22 -28.82 -5.12
N ARG A 414 30.88 -28.84 -5.07
CA ARG A 414 30.11 -29.94 -4.47
C ARG A 414 30.06 -31.23 -5.32
N ASP A 415 30.29 -31.16 -6.63
CA ASP A 415 30.27 -32.34 -7.52
C ASP A 415 31.49 -32.41 -8.46
N ARG A 416 32.65 -32.77 -7.89
CA ARG A 416 33.93 -32.82 -8.62
C ARG A 416 33.98 -33.82 -9.78
N SER A 417 33.22 -34.91 -9.73
CA SER A 417 33.24 -35.96 -10.76
C SER A 417 32.56 -35.52 -12.06
N TYR A 418 31.44 -34.79 -11.96
CA TYR A 418 30.72 -34.25 -13.12
C TYR A 418 31.33 -32.94 -13.62
N ALA A 419 31.95 -32.16 -12.72
CA ALA A 419 32.64 -30.94 -13.08
C ALA A 419 33.76 -31.18 -14.10
N ALA A 420 34.54 -32.26 -14.01
CA ALA A 420 35.69 -32.47 -14.89
C ALA A 420 35.32 -32.58 -16.38
N SER A 421 34.31 -33.40 -16.73
CA SER A 421 33.86 -33.54 -18.13
C SER A 421 33.15 -32.28 -18.62
N THR A 422 32.35 -31.65 -17.75
CA THR A 422 31.68 -30.38 -18.06
C THR A 422 32.71 -29.27 -18.31
N ILE A 423 33.79 -29.20 -17.53
CA ILE A 423 34.88 -28.22 -17.72
C ILE A 423 35.55 -28.41 -19.07
N GLU A 424 35.83 -29.65 -19.49
CA GLU A 424 36.44 -29.91 -20.79
C GLU A 424 35.53 -29.46 -21.92
N ASP A 425 34.24 -29.78 -21.86
CA ASP A 425 33.25 -29.34 -22.85
C ASP A 425 33.12 -27.81 -22.87
N LEU A 426 33.13 -27.14 -21.71
CA LEU A 426 33.07 -25.68 -21.62
C LEU A 426 34.35 -24.99 -22.15
N LYS A 427 35.52 -25.58 -21.93
CA LYS A 427 36.81 -25.08 -22.45
C LYS A 427 36.92 -25.24 -23.97
N ALA A 428 36.19 -26.19 -24.55
CA ALA A 428 36.14 -26.39 -26.00
C ALA A 428 35.32 -25.31 -26.73
N LEU A 429 34.42 -24.61 -26.03
CA LEU A 429 33.55 -23.60 -26.64
C LEU A 429 34.33 -22.39 -27.18
N ARG A 430 33.90 -21.90 -28.35
CA ARG A 430 34.49 -20.76 -29.06
C ARG A 430 33.39 -19.78 -29.48
N SER A 431 33.64 -18.48 -29.37
CA SER A 431 32.74 -17.48 -29.94
C SER A 431 32.76 -17.54 -31.47
N SER A 432 31.83 -16.82 -32.12
CA SER A 432 31.84 -16.59 -33.58
C SER A 432 33.18 -16.09 -34.09
N ASP A 433 33.92 -15.36 -33.25
CA ASP A 433 35.19 -14.73 -33.56
C ASP A 433 36.40 -15.64 -33.23
N GLY A 434 36.15 -16.90 -32.88
CA GLY A 434 37.17 -17.91 -32.57
C GLY A 434 37.85 -17.77 -31.20
N GLN A 435 37.38 -16.85 -30.35
CA GLN A 435 37.92 -16.67 -28.99
C GLN A 435 37.31 -17.69 -28.02
N PRO A 436 38.04 -18.16 -26.99
CA PRO A 436 37.47 -19.03 -25.96
C PRO A 436 36.34 -18.30 -25.20
N VAL A 437 35.18 -18.94 -25.07
CA VAL A 437 34.02 -18.39 -24.34
C VAL A 437 34.30 -18.28 -22.84
N VAL A 438 35.07 -19.25 -22.32
CA VAL A 438 35.53 -19.31 -20.92
C VAL A 438 37.04 -19.07 -20.90
N ARG A 439 37.48 -17.96 -20.29
CA ARG A 439 38.92 -17.61 -20.20
C ARG A 439 39.61 -18.37 -19.08
N ASP A 440 39.06 -18.27 -17.87
CA ASP A 440 39.59 -18.90 -16.67
C ASP A 440 38.47 -19.64 -15.92
N VAL A 441 38.77 -20.87 -15.51
CA VAL A 441 37.90 -21.68 -14.64
C VAL A 441 38.55 -21.72 -13.26
N LEU A 442 37.94 -21.04 -12.30
CA LEU A 442 38.30 -21.11 -10.90
C LEU A 442 37.55 -22.30 -10.28
N VAL A 443 38.31 -23.32 -9.86
CA VAL A 443 37.81 -24.51 -9.17
C VAL A 443 37.84 -24.32 -7.67
#